data_AF-A0AAW1D196-F1
#
_entry.id   AF-A0AAW1D196-F1
#
_cell.length_a   1.000
_cell.length_b   1.000
_cell.length_c   1.000
_cell.angle_alpha   90.00
_cell.angle_beta   90.00
_cell.angle_gamma   90.00
#
_symmetry.space_group_name_H-M   'P 1'
#
loop_
_entity.id
_entity.type
_entity.pdbx_description
1 polymer ?
#
loop_
_entity_poly.entity_id
_entity_poly.type
_entity_poly.pdbx_seq_one_letter_code
_entity_poly.pdbx_strand_id
1 'polypeptide(L)' 'MMVHEREDSMTCGPIMPQGGIQAVETMLYTLDIINSRSQHYTLGAHILDDCDKDTYGLEMAVDFIKGKYLKSFFCSLRQ' A
#
# COMPACT_ATOMS: atom_id res chain seq x y z
N MET A 1 1.35 -3.90 5.15
CA MET A 1 2.11 -4.86 4.36
C MET A 1 3.55 -4.74 4.77
N MET A 2 4.19 -5.82 5.20
CA MET A 2 5.48 -5.73 5.90
C MET A 2 6.63 -5.57 4.90
N VAL A 3 6.92 -4.33 4.48
CA VAL A 3 8.05 -4.03 3.58
C VAL A 3 9.33 -3.87 4.37
N HIS A 4 9.25 -3.28 5.57
CA HIS A 4 10.36 -3.17 6.49
C HIS A 4 10.23 -4.17 7.65
N GLU A 5 11.38 -4.59 8.18
CA GLU A 5 11.49 -5.36 9.41
C GLU A 5 11.14 -4.51 10.63
N ARG A 6 10.92 -5.19 11.76
CA ARG A 6 10.77 -4.57 13.05
C ARG A 6 12.11 -4.04 13.58
N GLU A 7 12.10 -2.80 14.07
CA GLU A 7 13.24 -2.14 14.74
C GLU A 7 12.74 -1.33 15.94
N ASP A 8 13.38 -1.38 17.11
CA ASP A 8 12.85 -0.70 18.31
C ASP A 8 13.32 0.76 18.42
N SER A 9 14.42 1.13 17.77
CA SER A 9 14.99 2.49 17.83
C SER A 9 14.34 3.50 16.88
N MET A 10 13.75 3.03 15.78
CA MET A 10 13.13 3.84 14.74
C MET A 10 11.73 3.32 14.39
N THR A 11 10.96 4.08 13.61
CA THR A 11 9.61 3.67 13.20
C THR A 11 9.62 2.34 12.46
N CYS A 12 10.56 2.15 11.54
CA CYS A 12 10.72 0.96 10.71
C CYS A 12 12.18 0.54 10.65
N GLY A 13 12.43 -0.76 10.50
CA GLY A 13 13.76 -1.35 10.36
C GLY A 13 14.25 -1.42 8.91
N PRO A 14 15.25 -2.28 8.63
CA PRO A 14 15.73 -2.50 7.28
C PRO A 14 14.65 -3.09 6.37
N ILE A 15 14.83 -2.94 5.06
CA ILE A 15 13.88 -3.46 4.07
C ILE A 15 13.98 -4.98 3.98
N MET A 16 12.83 -5.66 3.94
CA MET A 16 12.71 -7.09 3.66
C MET A 16 12.60 -7.35 2.15
N PRO A 17 13.64 -7.91 1.51
CA PRO A 17 13.62 -8.08 0.06
C PRO A 17 12.63 -9.18 -0.39
N GLN A 18 12.58 -10.34 0.28
CA GLN A 18 11.68 -11.42 -0.11
C GLN A 18 10.27 -11.29 0.49
N GLY A 19 10.14 -11.00 1.79
CA GLY A 19 8.83 -10.90 2.45
C GLY A 19 8.08 -9.62 2.09
N GLY A 20 8.82 -8.54 1.84
CA GLY A 20 8.28 -7.21 1.60
C GLY A 20 8.19 -6.86 0.12
N ILE A 21 9.34 -6.53 -0.49
CA ILE A 21 9.40 -5.99 -1.86
C ILE A 21 8.77 -6.95 -2.86
N GLN A 22 9.13 -8.24 -2.84
CA GLN A 22 8.58 -9.19 -3.81
C GLN A 22 7.06 -9.29 -3.74
N ALA A 23 6.49 -9.21 -2.54
CA ALA A 23 5.05 -9.28 -2.37
C ALA A 23 4.37 -7.99 -2.85
N VAL A 24 4.98 -6.81 -2.65
CA VAL A 24 4.48 -5.53 -3.21
C VAL A 24 4.53 -5.56 -4.73
N GLU A 25 5.65 -6.00 -5.29
CA GLU A 25 5.83 -6.11 -6.74
C GLU A 25 4.83 -7.08 -7.36
N THR A 26 4.58 -8.21 -6.69
CA THR A 26 3.57 -9.19 -7.11
C THR A 26 2.17 -8.57 -7.13
N MET A 27 1.83 -7.74 -6.14
CA MET A 27 0.56 -7.02 -6.09
C MET A 27 0.43 -6.03 -7.25
N LEU A 28 1.46 -5.20 -7.50
CA LEU A 28 1.45 -4.21 -8.58
C LEU A 28 1.37 -4.88 -9.96
N TYR A 29 2.18 -5.90 -10.19
CA TYR A 29 2.16 -6.67 -11.43
C TYR A 29 0.77 -7.31 -11.69
N THR A 30 0.13 -7.81 -10.63
CA THR A 30 -1.21 -8.38 -10.74
C THR A 30 -2.25 -7.32 -11.11
N LEU A 31 -2.16 -6.12 -10.53
CA LEU A 31 -3.04 -5.00 -10.88
C LEU A 31 -2.86 -4.57 -12.33
N ASP A 32 -1.63 -4.50 -12.82
CA ASP A 32 -1.35 -4.17 -14.21
C ASP A 32 -1.95 -5.20 -15.18
N ILE A 33 -1.84 -6.49 -14.86
CA ILE A 33 -2.50 -7.54 -15.66
C ILE A 33 -4.02 -7.36 -15.66
N ILE A 34 -4.64 -7.12 -14.51
CA ILE A 34 -6.09 -6.94 -14.42
C ILE A 34 -6.53 -5.70 -15.21
N ASN A 35 -5.82 -4.59 -15.05
CA ASN A 35 -6.10 -3.33 -15.74
C ASN A 35 -5.87 -3.45 -17.26
N SER A 36 -4.94 -4.29 -17.72
CA SER A 36 -4.74 -4.54 -19.15
C SER A 36 -5.88 -5.34 -19.80
N ARG A 37 -6.62 -6.12 -19.00
CA ARG A 37 -7.71 -6.99 -19.47
C ARG A 37 -9.11 -6.36 -19.28
N SER A 38 -9.25 -5.46 -18.31
CA SER A 38 -10.51 -4.77 -18.01
C SER A 38 -10.65 -3.50 -18.84
N GLN A 39 -11.78 -3.31 -19.53
CA GLN A 39 -12.10 -2.07 -20.24
C GLN A 39 -13.09 -1.17 -19.49
N HIS A 40 -13.66 -1.65 -18.38
CA HIS A 40 -14.78 -0.98 -17.71
C HIS A 40 -14.39 -0.20 -16.46
N TYR A 41 -13.27 -0.56 -15.83
CA TYR A 41 -12.81 0.05 -14.60
C TYR A 41 -11.29 -0.07 -14.49
N THR A 42 -10.68 0.90 -13.80
CA THR A 42 -9.28 0.88 -13.42
C THR A 42 -9.16 0.61 -11.93
N LEU A 43 -8.34 -0.36 -11.56
CA LEU A 43 -7.98 -0.65 -10.18
C LEU A 43 -6.74 0.16 -9.82
N GLY A 44 -6.90 1.05 -8.84
CA GLY A 44 -5.78 1.67 -8.14
C GLY A 44 -5.42 0.90 -6.88
N ALA A 45 -4.24 1.14 -6.34
CA ALA A 45 -3.83 0.63 -5.04
C ALA A 45 -3.26 1.73 -4.16
N HIS A 46 -3.51 1.59 -2.86
CA HIS A 46 -2.86 2.38 -1.81
C HIS A 46 -2.23 1.40 -0.83
N ILE A 47 -0.91 1.27 -0.92
CA ILE A 47 -0.14 0.29 -0.16
C ILE A 47 0.50 1.01 1.02
N LEU A 48 0.19 0.54 2.24
CA LEU A 48 0.73 1.06 3.49
C LEU A 48 1.60 -0.01 4.15
N ASP A 49 2.74 0.41 4.66
CA ASP A 49 3.66 -0.44 5.39
C ASP A 49 3.31 -0.47 6.87
N ASP A 50 3.25 -1.66 7.46
CA ASP A 50 3.01 -1.89 8.89
C ASP A 50 4.31 -2.16 9.66
N CYS A 51 5.46 -2.24 8.98
CA CYS A 51 6.81 -2.38 9.55
C CYS A 51 6.93 -3.49 10.61
N ASP A 52 6.16 -4.57 10.45
CA ASP A 52 6.06 -5.71 11.39
C ASP A 52 5.81 -5.27 12.86
N LYS A 53 5.02 -4.20 13.02
CA LYS A 53 4.62 -3.65 14.32
C LYS A 53 3.11 -3.44 14.38
N ASP A 54 2.45 -4.16 15.30
CA ASP A 54 1.00 -4.10 15.47
C ASP A 54 0.44 -2.69 15.70
N THR A 55 1.11 -1.88 16.55
CA THR A 55 0.65 -0.53 16.88
C THR A 55 0.71 0.39 15.66
N TYR A 56 1.79 0.31 14.89
CA TYR A 56 1.96 1.11 13.68
C TYR A 56 1.02 0.62 12.56
N GLY A 57 0.86 -0.70 12.43
CA GLY A 57 -0.13 -1.28 11.52
C GLY A 57 -1.56 -0.82 11.82
N LEU A 58 -1.93 -0.71 13.11
CA LEU A 58 -3.24 -0.18 13.50
C LEU A 58 -3.38 1.32 13.17
N GLU A 59 -2.32 2.11 13.34
CA GLU A 59 -2.31 3.52 12.92
C GLU A 59 -2.53 3.66 11.41
N MET A 60 -1.86 2.83 10.60
CA MET A 60 -2.05 2.80 9.15
C MET A 60 -3.47 2.37 8.76
N ALA A 61 -4.04 1.37 9.43
CA ALA A 61 -5.42 0.96 9.20
C ALA A 61 -6.42 2.07 9.56
N VAL A 62 -6.18 2.81 10.64
CA VAL A 62 -6.99 3.97 11.02
C VAL A 62 -6.87 5.10 10.00
N ASP A 63 -5.66 5.38 9.51
CA ASP A 63 -5.45 6.39 8.46
C ASP A 63 -6.11 6.01 7.13
N PHE A 64 -6.17 4.72 6.80
CA PHE A 64 -6.94 4.22 5.66
C PHE A 64 -8.43 4.52 5.81
N ILE A 65 -9.04 4.20 6.96
CA ILE A 65 -10.48 4.40 7.22
C ILE A 65 -10.84 5.89 7.26
N LYS A 66 -9.95 6.74 7.77
CA LYS A 66 -10.16 8.21 7.81
C LYS A 66 -10.31 8.82 6.41
N GLY A 67 -9.92 8.13 5.34
CA GLY A 67 -10.16 8.56 3.97
C GLY A 67 -9.44 9.86 3.61
N LYS A 68 -8.35 10.22 4.31
CA LYS A 68 -7.57 11.45 4.06
C LYS A 68 -7.16 11.58 2.58
N TYR A 69 -6.95 10.44 1.90
CA TYR A 69 -6.47 10.38 0.53
C TYR A 69 -7.59 10.33 -0.54
N LEU A 70 -8.85 10.08 -0.16
CA LEU A 70 -9.98 10.00 -1.11
C LEU A 70 -10.40 11.37 -1.68
N LYS A 71 -10.00 12.48 -1.05
CA LYS A 71 -10.27 13.83 -1.58
C LYS A 71 -9.39 14.19 -2.79
N SER A 72 -8.18 13.63 -2.90
CA SER A 72 -7.24 14.02 -3.98
C SER A 72 -7.50 13.28 -5.28
N PHE A 73 -8.00 12.04 -5.23
CA PHE A 73 -8.21 11.21 -6.43
C PHE A 73 -9.50 11.56 -7.20
N PHE A 74 -10.53 12.07 -6.52
CA PHE A 74 -11.78 12.46 -7.20
C PHE A 74 -11.70 13.81 -7.95
N CYS A 75 -10.63 14.60 -7.78
CA CYS A 75 -10.50 15.89 -8.48
C CYS A 75 -9.69 15.80 -9.80
N SER A 76 -8.94 14.72 -10.04
CA SER A 76 -8.08 14.62 -11.23
C SER A 76 -8.68 13.84 -12.41
N LEU A 77 -9.91 13.33 -12.28
CA LEU A 77 -10.58 12.55 -13.33
C LEU A 77 -11.88 13.19 -13.83
N ARG A 78 -11.90 14.53 -13.86
CA ARG A 78 -12.88 15.30 -14.61
C ARG A 78 -12.32 16.65 -15.08
N GLN A 79 -11.32 16.61 -15.95
CA GLN A 79 -11.15 17.57 -17.04
C GLN A 79 -10.84 16.79 -18.32
#